data_AF-A0AA96Y2F6-F1
#
_entry.id   AF-A0AA96Y2F6-F1
#
_cell.length_a   1.000
_cell.length_b   1.000
_cell.length_c   1.000
_cell.angle_alpha   90.00
_cell.angle_beta   90.00
_cell.angle_gamma   90.00
#
_symmetry.space_group_name_H-M   'P 1'
#
loop_
_entity.id
_entity.type
_entity.pdbx_description
1 polymer ?
#
loop_
_entity_poly.entity_id
_entity_poly.type
_entity_poly.pdbx_seq_one_letter_code
_entity_poly.pdbx_strand_id
1 'polypeptide(L)'
;MAQGIVERLGDRAKVYIGAGLVGLAVLAMLLFSLFRPAQIVTTESVRNLIFSGVENASEFVAATTDGYATVKVEEVAKKLGIPIGKTSLIYEGVGTVQAGFNLKDLVVSDLDFKNRVIKAELPAPRILNINLDIARSSKIDDYRSWFGPAATAELYEEAQHEALAIIREKACSGNLFKAANSSAKEQLRTILNKAGFNTVTVEVESGNCAA
;
A
#
# COMPACT_ATOMS: atom_id res chain seq x y z
N MET A 1 4.35 91.59 -31.53
CA MET A 1 3.48 91.00 -30.49
C MET A 1 2.74 89.85 -31.15
N ALA A 2 2.82 88.58 -30.77
CA ALA A 2 3.41 87.91 -29.63
C ALA A 2 3.92 86.55 -30.11
N GLN A 3 5.20 86.28 -29.85
CA GLN A 3 5.72 84.92 -29.76
C GLN A 3 5.11 84.30 -28.50
N GLY A 4 4.59 83.07 -28.59
CA GLY A 4 4.26 82.31 -27.38
C GLY A 4 2.97 81.49 -27.43
N ILE A 5 2.77 80.63 -28.43
CA ILE A 5 1.77 79.54 -28.33
C ILE A 5 2.26 78.25 -29.03
N VAL A 6 3.58 77.99 -29.08
CA VAL A 6 4.11 76.71 -29.61
C VAL A 6 4.51 75.74 -28.49
N GLU A 7 4.50 76.16 -27.23
CA GLU A 7 5.22 75.42 -26.17
C GLU A 7 4.32 74.88 -25.05
N ARG A 8 3.12 74.37 -25.37
CA ARG A 8 2.21 73.86 -24.33
C ARG A 8 1.37 72.64 -24.67
N LEU A 9 1.81 71.83 -25.63
CA LEU A 9 1.14 70.57 -26.00
C LEU A 9 2.04 69.33 -25.96
N GLY A 10 3.37 69.50 -25.80
CA GLY A 10 4.33 68.39 -25.83
C GLY A 10 4.55 67.64 -24.51
N ASP A 11 4.07 68.18 -23.39
CA ASP A 11 4.54 67.74 -22.06
C ASP A 11 3.52 66.90 -21.28
N ARG A 12 2.22 66.99 -21.61
CA ARG A 12 1.18 66.17 -20.97
C ARG A 12 1.06 64.78 -21.61
N ALA A 13 1.27 64.65 -22.92
CA ALA A 13 1.17 63.37 -23.62
C ALA A 13 2.24 62.36 -23.18
N LYS A 14 3.47 62.81 -22.87
CA LYS A 14 4.56 61.95 -22.40
C LYS A 14 4.31 61.40 -20.99
N VAL A 15 3.65 62.18 -20.13
CA VAL A 15 3.31 61.76 -18.76
C VAL A 15 2.20 60.72 -18.75
N TYR A 16 1.18 60.82 -19.62
CA TYR A 16 0.11 59.82 -19.70
C TYR A 16 0.57 58.49 -20.33
N ILE A 17 1.47 58.53 -21.32
CA ILE A 17 2.02 57.31 -21.95
C ILE A 17 2.99 56.60 -20.98
N GLY A 18 3.79 57.36 -20.21
CA GLY A 18 4.64 56.82 -19.15
C GLY A 18 3.85 56.21 -17.99
N ALA A 19 2.81 56.90 -17.51
CA ALA A 19 1.96 56.42 -16.43
C ALA A 19 1.11 55.20 -16.83
N GLY A 20 0.63 55.15 -18.09
CA GLY A 20 -0.09 54.01 -18.63
C GLY A 20 0.75 52.73 -18.69
N LEU A 21 2.00 52.83 -19.13
CA LEU A 21 2.93 51.68 -19.18
C LEU A 21 3.31 51.18 -17.79
N VAL A 22 3.52 52.07 -16.83
CA VAL A 22 3.78 51.69 -15.42
C VAL A 22 2.54 51.02 -14.82
N GLY A 23 1.35 51.56 -15.06
CA GLY A 23 0.09 50.94 -14.61
C GLY A 23 -0.13 49.55 -15.20
N LEU A 24 0.14 49.37 -16.49
CA LEU A 24 -0.02 48.08 -17.19
C LEU A 24 1.04 47.06 -16.77
N ALA A 25 2.28 47.49 -16.49
CA ALA A 25 3.32 46.65 -15.92
C ALA A 25 2.97 46.20 -14.49
N VAL A 26 2.44 47.10 -13.65
CA VAL A 26 1.97 46.76 -12.29
C VAL A 26 0.77 45.82 -12.34
N LEU A 27 -0.17 46.02 -13.27
CA LEU A 27 -1.32 45.15 -13.46
C LEU A 27 -0.92 43.76 -13.97
N ALA A 28 0.01 43.69 -14.92
CA ALA A 28 0.56 42.43 -15.42
C ALA A 28 1.36 41.67 -14.33
N MET A 29 2.09 42.39 -13.48
CA MET A 29 2.81 41.81 -12.35
C MET A 29 1.86 41.28 -11.26
N LEU A 30 0.73 41.97 -11.03
CA LEU A 30 -0.34 41.49 -10.15
C LEU A 30 -1.05 40.25 -10.72
N LEU A 31 -1.37 40.24 -12.01
CA LEU A 31 -1.96 39.09 -12.72
C LEU A 31 -1.02 37.88 -12.73
N PHE A 32 0.29 38.08 -12.89
CA PHE A 32 1.27 37.01 -12.82
C PHE A 32 1.43 36.45 -11.39
N SER A 33 1.21 37.28 -10.36
CA SER A 33 1.22 36.82 -8.96
C SER A 33 0.07 35.87 -8.62
N LEU A 34 -1.07 35.99 -9.31
CA LEU A 34 -2.22 35.09 -9.20
C LEU A 34 -1.99 33.75 -9.91
N PHE A 35 -1.00 33.68 -10.81
CA PHE A 35 -0.61 32.48 -11.56
C PHE A 35 0.64 31.80 -10.98
N ARG A 36 1.00 32.08 -9.72
CA ARG A 36 2.04 31.33 -9.04
C ARG A 36 1.57 29.88 -8.88
N PRO A 37 2.26 28.87 -9.46
CA PRO A 37 1.92 27.48 -9.22
C PRO A 37 2.00 27.23 -7.71
N ALA A 38 0.98 26.57 -7.15
CA ALA A 38 0.95 26.18 -5.76
C ALA A 38 2.24 25.38 -5.46
N GLN A 39 3.15 25.99 -4.71
CA GLN A 39 4.34 25.30 -4.26
C GLN A 39 3.88 24.36 -3.15
N ILE A 40 4.00 23.06 -3.38
CA ILE A 40 3.77 22.04 -2.36
C ILE A 40 4.91 22.24 -1.36
N VAL A 41 4.64 23.01 -0.30
CA VAL A 41 5.49 23.03 0.87
C VAL A 41 5.23 21.70 1.55
N THR A 42 6.05 20.69 1.25
CA THR A 42 6.20 19.52 2.12
C THR A 42 6.71 20.06 3.44
N THR A 43 5.80 20.38 4.36
CA THR A 43 6.13 20.55 5.76
C THR A 43 6.57 19.18 6.24
N GLU A 44 7.86 18.89 6.12
CA GLU A 44 8.53 17.79 6.78
C GLU A 44 8.41 18.02 8.29
N SER A 45 7.22 17.78 8.83
CA SER A 45 7.11 17.24 10.17
C SER A 45 7.55 15.79 10.02
N VAL A 46 8.87 15.58 9.92
CA VAL A 46 9.45 14.28 10.23
C VAL A 46 9.10 14.05 11.69
N ARG A 47 7.94 13.42 11.94
CA ARG A 47 7.71 12.75 13.20
C ARG A 47 8.87 11.78 13.27
N ASN A 48 9.80 12.03 14.20
CA ASN A 48 10.98 11.21 14.41
C ASN A 48 10.62 9.75 14.09
N LEU A 49 11.23 9.21 13.05
CA LEU A 49 11.13 7.81 12.71
C LEU A 49 11.88 7.07 13.82
N ILE A 50 11.17 6.79 14.90
CA ILE A 50 11.67 5.96 15.98
C ILE A 50 11.61 4.55 15.44
N PHE A 51 12.74 4.07 14.94
CA PHE A 51 12.92 2.65 14.72
C PHE A 51 12.89 1.98 16.10
N SER A 52 11.77 1.34 16.45
CA SER A 52 11.78 0.30 17.48
C SER A 52 12.81 -0.73 17.07
N GLY A 53 13.72 -1.10 17.97
CA GLY A 53 14.97 -1.80 17.65
C GLY A 53 14.84 -3.00 16.71
N VAL A 54 15.96 -3.35 16.08
CA VAL A 54 16.06 -4.47 15.14
C VAL A 54 15.74 -5.78 15.87
N GLU A 55 14.61 -6.40 15.55
CA GLU A 55 14.26 -7.73 16.04
C GLU A 55 14.85 -8.83 15.15
N ASN A 56 15.29 -9.93 15.76
CA ASN A 56 15.75 -11.10 15.02
C ASN A 56 14.58 -11.75 14.29
N ALA A 57 14.56 -11.63 12.95
CA ALA A 57 13.66 -12.36 12.08
C ALA A 57 14.06 -13.84 12.09
N SER A 58 13.16 -14.70 12.56
CA SER A 58 13.32 -16.15 12.50
C SER A 58 12.21 -16.79 11.67
N GLU A 59 11.66 -16.02 10.74
CA GLU A 59 10.63 -16.48 9.83
C GLU A 59 11.26 -17.03 8.55
N PHE A 60 10.81 -18.20 8.15
CA PHE A 60 11.23 -18.85 6.91
C PHE A 60 10.04 -18.91 5.96
N VAL A 61 10.03 -18.00 4.98
CA VAL A 61 9.02 -17.96 3.92
C VAL A 61 9.28 -19.09 2.95
N ALA A 62 8.39 -20.08 2.92
CA ALA A 62 8.56 -21.29 2.12
C ALA A 62 7.75 -21.27 0.83
N ALA A 63 6.61 -20.57 0.81
CA ALA A 63 5.78 -20.42 -0.37
C ALA A 63 5.09 -19.05 -0.40
N THR A 64 4.89 -18.53 -1.61
CA THR A 64 4.18 -17.28 -1.87
C THR A 64 3.16 -17.51 -2.97
N THR A 65 1.97 -16.93 -2.83
CA THR A 65 0.96 -16.94 -3.88
C THR A 65 0.33 -15.56 -3.99
N ASP A 66 0.02 -15.17 -5.23
CA ASP A 66 -0.84 -14.04 -5.49
C ASP A 66 -2.30 -14.48 -5.44
N GLY A 67 -3.18 -13.58 -5.03
CA GLY A 67 -4.62 -13.75 -5.03
C GLY A 67 -5.30 -12.44 -5.41
N TYR A 68 -6.50 -12.55 -5.95
CA TYR A 68 -7.34 -11.40 -6.24
C TYR A 68 -8.76 -11.65 -5.73
N ALA A 69 -9.45 -10.58 -5.34
CA ALA A 69 -10.82 -10.62 -4.89
C ALA A 69 -11.55 -9.36 -5.35
N THR A 70 -12.71 -9.56 -5.97
CA THR A 70 -13.65 -8.47 -6.27
C THR A 70 -14.68 -8.39 -5.17
N VAL A 71 -14.78 -7.24 -4.51
CA VAL A 71 -15.72 -7.00 -3.41
C VAL A 71 -16.65 -5.85 -3.73
N LYS A 72 -17.81 -5.87 -3.08
CA LYS A 72 -18.80 -4.80 -3.17
C LYS A 72 -19.19 -4.37 -1.77
N VAL A 73 -18.77 -3.16 -1.40
CA VAL A 73 -19.13 -2.54 -0.12
C VAL A 73 -20.16 -1.43 -0.34
N GLU A 74 -21.00 -1.17 0.66
CA GLU A 74 -22.05 -0.16 0.58
C GLU A 74 -22.04 0.78 1.79
N GLU A 75 -22.18 2.07 1.55
CA GLU A 75 -22.38 3.10 2.55
C GLU A 75 -23.79 3.69 2.43
N VAL A 76 -24.51 3.76 3.56
CA VAL A 76 -25.88 4.30 3.61
C VAL A 76 -25.90 5.62 4.38
N ALA A 77 -26.23 6.72 3.69
CA ALA A 77 -26.47 8.00 4.33
C ALA A 77 -27.80 7.96 5.10
N LYS A 78 -27.74 8.35 6.38
CA LYS A 78 -28.90 8.44 7.26
C LYS A 78 -29.11 9.88 7.73
N LYS A 79 -30.37 10.32 7.73
CA LYS A 79 -30.80 11.58 8.36
C LYS A 79 -31.93 11.27 9.32
N LEU A 80 -31.78 11.63 10.60
CA LEU A 80 -32.73 11.27 11.67
C LEU A 80 -33.03 9.75 11.73
N GLY A 81 -32.03 8.91 11.43
CA GLY A 81 -32.18 7.45 11.41
C GLY A 81 -32.83 6.89 10.12
N ILE A 82 -33.32 7.74 9.22
CA ILE A 82 -33.95 7.33 7.97
C ILE A 82 -32.90 7.26 6.86
N PRO A 83 -32.79 6.16 6.10
CA PRO A 83 -31.87 6.07 4.97
C PRO A 83 -32.35 6.99 3.84
N ILE A 84 -31.52 7.98 3.50
CA ILE A 84 -31.84 8.97 2.46
C ILE A 84 -31.13 8.67 1.14
N GLY A 85 -30.03 7.92 1.20
CA GLY A 85 -29.27 7.53 0.02
C GLY A 85 -28.25 6.43 0.35
N LYS A 86 -27.74 5.81 -0.70
CA LYS A 86 -26.68 4.81 -0.67
C LYS A 86 -25.62 5.06 -1.73
N THR A 87 -24.43 4.54 -1.45
CA THR A 87 -23.28 4.50 -2.34
C THR A 87 -22.69 3.11 -2.29
N SER A 88 -22.51 2.47 -3.45
CA SER A 88 -21.88 1.16 -3.57
C SER A 88 -20.54 1.32 -4.27
N LEU A 89 -19.50 0.70 -3.74
CA LEU A 89 -18.16 0.67 -4.33
C LEU A 89 -17.84 -0.77 -4.75
N ILE A 90 -17.46 -0.95 -6.01
CA ILE A 90 -16.92 -2.22 -6.53
C ILE A 90 -15.41 -2.07 -6.61
N TYR A 91 -14.72 -2.90 -5.84
CA TYR A 91 -13.27 -2.85 -5.69
C TYR A 91 -12.65 -4.19 -6.06
N GLU A 92 -11.57 -4.17 -6.85
CA GLU A 92 -10.75 -5.33 -7.11
C GLU A 92 -9.45 -5.19 -6.33
N GLY A 93 -9.30 -6.03 -5.30
CA GLY A 93 -8.09 -6.13 -4.52
C GLY A 93 -7.18 -7.22 -5.06
N VAL A 94 -5.91 -6.90 -5.28
CA VAL A 94 -4.85 -7.85 -5.62
C VAL A 94 -3.89 -7.91 -4.46
N GLY A 95 -3.61 -9.10 -3.93
CA GLY A 95 -2.74 -9.28 -2.77
C GLY A 95 -1.80 -10.46 -2.92
N THR A 96 -0.76 -10.45 -2.11
CA THR A 96 0.23 -11.52 -2.03
C THR A 96 0.19 -12.12 -0.63
N VAL A 97 0.06 -13.45 -0.56
CA VAL A 97 0.04 -14.22 0.68
C VAL A 97 1.31 -15.04 0.79
N GLN A 98 2.01 -14.90 1.91
CA GLN A 98 3.25 -15.61 2.21
C GLN A 98 3.01 -16.62 3.33
N ALA A 99 3.31 -17.88 3.06
CA ALA A 99 3.26 -18.95 4.03
C ALA A 99 4.66 -19.46 4.37
N GLY A 100 4.83 -19.82 5.62
CA GLY A 100 6.12 -20.28 6.11
C GLY A 100 6.08 -20.72 7.56
N PHE A 101 7.26 -20.73 8.17
CA PHE A 101 7.52 -21.35 9.46
C PHE A 101 8.28 -20.40 10.36
N ASN A 102 8.07 -20.52 11.65
CA ASN A 102 8.94 -19.89 12.64
C ASN A 102 10.05 -20.87 13.02
N LEU A 103 11.28 -20.55 12.66
CA LEU A 103 12.45 -21.39 12.93
C LEU A 103 12.81 -21.45 14.42
N LYS A 104 12.30 -20.53 15.25
CA LYS A 104 12.44 -20.64 16.72
C LYS A 104 11.74 -21.88 17.27
N ASP A 105 10.71 -22.35 16.57
CA ASP A 105 9.91 -23.50 16.95
C ASP A 105 10.40 -24.79 16.26
N LEU A 106 11.54 -24.75 15.56
CA LEU A 106 12.18 -25.92 14.95
C LEU A 106 12.76 -26.82 16.05
N VAL A 107 12.41 -28.10 16.02
CA VAL A 107 12.94 -29.10 16.95
C VAL A 107 13.91 -30.02 16.20
N VAL A 108 15.10 -30.22 16.75
CA VAL A 108 16.03 -31.25 16.27
C VAL A 108 15.91 -32.42 17.22
N SER A 109 15.21 -33.48 16.78
CA SER A 109 14.88 -34.63 17.63
C SER A 109 15.97 -35.70 17.65
N ASP A 110 16.81 -35.75 16.60
CA ASP A 110 17.95 -36.67 16.55
C ASP A 110 19.14 -36.03 15.81
N LEU A 111 20.33 -36.21 16.37
CA LEU A 111 21.57 -35.63 15.84
C LEU A 111 22.77 -36.54 16.13
N ASP A 112 23.26 -37.20 15.09
CA ASP A 112 24.46 -38.01 15.14
C ASP A 112 25.51 -37.47 14.17
N PHE A 113 26.46 -36.73 14.71
CA PHE A 113 27.58 -36.17 13.94
C PHE A 113 28.53 -37.24 13.39
N LYS A 114 28.69 -38.38 14.07
CA LYS A 114 29.60 -39.44 13.64
C LYS A 114 29.04 -40.15 12.41
N ASN A 115 27.76 -40.48 12.46
CA ASN A 115 27.04 -41.15 11.38
C ASN A 115 26.43 -40.19 10.35
N ARG A 116 26.56 -38.87 10.57
CA ARG A 116 26.05 -37.80 9.70
C ARG A 116 24.55 -37.91 9.48
N VAL A 117 23.82 -38.19 10.55
CA VAL A 117 22.36 -38.33 10.57
C VAL A 117 21.76 -37.15 11.33
N ILE A 118 20.69 -36.58 10.79
CA ILE A 118 19.92 -35.56 11.47
C ILE A 118 18.43 -35.75 11.21
N LYS A 119 17.62 -35.64 12.26
CA LYS A 119 16.17 -35.56 12.21
C LYS A 119 15.72 -34.20 12.70
N ALA A 120 15.01 -33.48 11.84
CA ALA A 120 14.43 -32.17 12.14
C ALA A 120 12.92 -32.21 11.99
N GLU A 121 12.24 -31.57 12.94
CA GLU A 121 10.79 -31.46 13.02
C GLU A 121 10.43 -29.97 12.88
N LEU A 122 9.74 -29.66 11.79
CA LEU A 122 9.22 -28.34 11.50
C LEU A 122 7.82 -28.18 12.09
N PRO A 123 7.49 -27.00 12.65
CA PRO A 123 6.15 -26.71 13.14
C PRO A 123 5.15 -26.68 11.98
N ALA A 124 3.86 -26.62 12.30
CA ALA A 124 2.83 -26.34 11.32
C ALA A 124 3.09 -25.04 10.54
N PRO A 125 2.93 -25.01 9.19
CA PRO A 125 3.03 -23.78 8.42
C PRO A 125 1.90 -22.82 8.80
N ARG A 126 2.21 -21.52 8.75
CA ARG A 126 1.23 -20.44 8.96
C ARG A 126 1.38 -19.34 7.92
N ILE A 127 0.36 -18.50 7.78
CA ILE A 127 0.47 -17.25 7.03
C ILE A 127 1.38 -16.32 7.85
N LEU A 128 2.55 -16.02 7.31
CA LEU A 128 3.50 -15.08 7.92
C LEU A 128 3.11 -13.64 7.59
N ASN A 129 2.65 -13.43 6.35
CA ASN A 129 2.31 -12.11 5.88
C ASN A 129 1.22 -12.16 4.80
N ILE A 130 0.38 -11.13 4.79
CA ILE A 130 -0.58 -10.87 3.72
C ILE A 130 -0.58 -9.37 3.43
N ASN A 131 -0.28 -9.02 2.18
CA ASN A 131 -0.20 -7.64 1.75
C ASN A 131 -1.11 -7.40 0.57
N LEU A 132 -1.78 -6.24 0.57
CA LEU A 132 -2.47 -5.74 -0.60
C LEU A 132 -1.49 -4.96 -1.48
N ASP A 133 -1.50 -5.26 -2.77
CA ASP A 133 -0.76 -4.51 -3.77
C ASP A 133 -1.62 -3.35 -4.27
N ILE A 134 -1.43 -2.18 -3.66
CA ILE A 134 -2.17 -0.97 -4.00
C ILE A 134 -1.94 -0.54 -5.46
N ALA A 135 -0.78 -0.87 -6.04
CA ALA A 135 -0.47 -0.50 -7.43
C ALA A 135 -1.22 -1.37 -8.44
N ARG A 136 -1.55 -2.63 -8.07
CA ARG A 136 -2.34 -3.54 -8.89
C ARG A 136 -3.83 -3.56 -8.54
N SER A 137 -4.21 -3.03 -7.38
CA SER A 137 -5.61 -2.96 -6.94
C SER A 137 -6.28 -1.70 -7.47
N SER A 138 -7.57 -1.78 -7.77
CA SER A 138 -8.28 -0.62 -8.31
C SER A 138 -9.78 -0.64 -8.04
N LYS A 139 -10.38 0.56 -8.06
CA LYS A 139 -11.83 0.69 -8.17
C LYS A 139 -12.25 0.27 -9.57
N ILE A 140 -13.18 -0.68 -9.64
CA ILE A 140 -13.85 -1.06 -10.89
C ILE A 140 -14.97 -0.08 -11.19
N ASP A 141 -15.84 0.18 -10.21
CA ASP A 141 -17.00 1.07 -10.40
C ASP A 141 -17.53 1.62 -9.06
N ASP A 142 -18.30 2.69 -9.11
CA ASP A 142 -19.07 3.20 -7.97
C ASP A 142 -20.47 3.68 -8.37
N TYR A 143 -21.48 3.22 -7.64
CA TYR A 143 -22.88 3.56 -7.86
C TYR A 143 -23.39 4.44 -6.74
N ARG A 144 -23.73 5.68 -7.07
CA ARG A 144 -24.26 6.65 -6.11
C ARG A 144 -25.70 7.01 -6.41
N SER A 145 -26.58 6.85 -5.41
CA SER A 145 -27.95 7.39 -5.47
C SER A 145 -27.96 8.92 -5.35
N TRP A 146 -29.06 9.58 -5.73
CA TRP A 146 -29.16 11.05 -5.77
C TRP A 146 -28.78 11.75 -4.44
N PHE A 147 -29.08 11.13 -3.30
CA PHE A 147 -28.73 11.62 -1.96
C PHE A 147 -27.66 10.75 -1.26
N GLY A 148 -26.97 9.89 -2.01
CA GLY A 148 -25.87 9.09 -1.49
C GLY A 148 -24.62 9.94 -1.24
N PRO A 149 -23.81 9.62 -0.22
CA PRO A 149 -22.54 10.30 0.02
C PRO A 149 -21.55 9.99 -1.12
N ALA A 150 -20.52 10.82 -1.32
CA ALA A 150 -19.41 10.39 -2.19
C ALA A 150 -18.70 9.17 -1.55
N ALA A 151 -18.06 8.32 -2.35
CA ALA A 151 -17.24 7.24 -1.81
C ALA A 151 -16.17 7.84 -0.89
N THR A 152 -16.24 7.49 0.39
CA THR A 152 -15.38 7.98 1.46
C THR A 152 -14.11 7.15 1.57
N ALA A 153 -13.07 7.67 2.21
CA ALA A 153 -11.82 6.91 2.42
C ALA A 153 -12.10 5.64 3.25
N GLU A 154 -13.01 5.74 4.21
CA GLU A 154 -13.48 4.64 5.06
C GLU A 154 -14.13 3.52 4.22
N LEU A 155 -14.92 3.87 3.20
CA LEU A 155 -15.51 2.88 2.29
C LEU A 155 -14.44 2.14 1.48
N TYR A 156 -13.36 2.82 1.09
CA TYR A 156 -12.21 2.18 0.43
C TYR A 156 -11.41 1.29 1.38
N GLU A 157 -11.20 1.71 2.63
CA GLU A 157 -10.53 0.89 3.65
C GLU A 157 -11.31 -0.39 3.93
N GLU A 158 -12.65 -0.30 4.06
CA GLU A 158 -13.52 -1.47 4.24
C GLU A 158 -13.41 -2.43 3.06
N ALA A 159 -13.47 -1.93 1.82
CA ALA A 159 -13.31 -2.76 0.62
C ALA A 159 -11.95 -3.48 0.59
N GLN A 160 -10.88 -2.78 0.95
CA GLN A 160 -9.54 -3.37 1.00
C GLN A 160 -9.44 -4.46 2.08
N HIS A 161 -10.02 -4.21 3.25
CA HIS A 161 -10.06 -5.17 4.35
C HIS A 161 -10.87 -6.42 3.97
N GLU A 162 -12.03 -6.26 3.36
CA GLU A 162 -12.86 -7.38 2.89
C GLU A 162 -12.15 -8.19 1.80
N ALA A 163 -11.49 -7.52 0.84
CA ALA A 163 -10.72 -8.20 -0.19
C ALA A 163 -9.57 -9.02 0.40
N LEU A 164 -8.84 -8.47 1.39
CA LEU A 164 -7.78 -9.19 2.10
C LEU A 164 -8.31 -10.39 2.87
N ALA A 165 -9.47 -10.27 3.51
CA ALA A 165 -10.11 -11.38 4.21
C ALA A 165 -10.44 -12.54 3.26
N ILE A 166 -11.02 -12.24 2.09
CA ILE A 166 -11.32 -13.24 1.07
C ILE A 166 -10.03 -13.87 0.51
N ILE A 167 -9.02 -13.06 0.20
CA ILE A 167 -7.72 -13.56 -0.29
C ILE A 167 -7.09 -14.50 0.74
N ARG A 168 -7.13 -14.14 2.04
CA ARG A 168 -6.65 -14.99 3.14
C ARG A 168 -7.39 -16.32 3.18
N GLU A 169 -8.72 -16.29 3.14
CA GLU A 169 -9.54 -17.50 3.19
C GLU A 169 -9.27 -18.44 2.00
N LYS A 170 -9.12 -17.88 0.80
CA LYS A 170 -8.79 -18.64 -0.41
C LYS A 170 -7.38 -19.21 -0.37
N ALA A 171 -6.41 -18.47 0.17
CA ALA A 171 -5.06 -18.98 0.38
C ALA A 171 -5.03 -20.12 1.39
N CYS A 172 -5.83 -20.02 2.46
CA CYS A 172 -5.98 -21.04 3.50
C CYS A 172 -6.60 -22.34 3.00
N SER A 173 -7.67 -22.24 2.18
CA SER A 173 -8.34 -23.40 1.58
C SER A 173 -7.62 -23.94 0.34
N GLY A 174 -6.64 -23.21 -0.16
CA GLY A 174 -5.83 -23.58 -1.31
C GLY A 174 -4.66 -24.52 -0.96
N ASN A 175 -3.77 -24.69 -1.94
CA ASN A 175 -2.58 -25.56 -1.80
C ASN A 175 -1.36 -24.83 -1.18
N LEU A 176 -1.53 -23.62 -0.65
CA LEU A 176 -0.40 -22.79 -0.21
C LEU A 176 0.42 -23.46 0.91
N PHE A 177 -0.24 -24.03 1.92
CA PHE A 177 0.46 -24.74 3.01
C PHE A 177 1.09 -26.06 2.56
N LYS A 178 0.47 -26.75 1.61
CA LYS A 178 1.07 -27.94 0.99
C LYS A 178 2.34 -27.59 0.23
N ALA A 179 2.31 -26.50 -0.54
CA ALA A 179 3.48 -25.97 -1.22
C ALA A 179 4.57 -25.56 -0.22
N ALA A 180 4.21 -24.82 0.83
CA ALA A 180 5.14 -24.41 1.89
C ALA A 180 5.82 -25.63 2.55
N ASN A 181 5.06 -26.66 2.91
CA ASN A 181 5.59 -27.90 3.48
C ASN A 181 6.57 -28.60 2.55
N SER A 182 6.22 -28.73 1.27
CA SER A 182 7.09 -29.37 0.28
C SER A 182 8.38 -28.58 0.08
N SER A 183 8.26 -27.28 -0.14
CA SER A 183 9.40 -26.38 -0.36
C SER A 183 10.32 -26.30 0.86
N ALA A 184 9.78 -26.30 2.08
CA ALA A 184 10.58 -26.28 3.29
C ALA A 184 11.38 -27.56 3.50
N LYS A 185 10.76 -28.72 3.29
CA LYS A 185 11.45 -30.01 3.37
C LYS A 185 12.64 -30.07 2.40
N GLU A 186 12.43 -29.64 1.17
CA GLU A 186 13.47 -29.66 0.13
C GLU A 186 14.62 -28.67 0.44
N GLN A 187 14.29 -27.45 0.85
CA GLN A 187 15.28 -26.43 1.19
C GLN A 187 16.12 -26.85 2.41
N LEU A 188 15.48 -27.31 3.49
CA LEU A 188 16.20 -27.79 4.68
C LEU A 188 17.06 -29.01 4.37
N ARG A 189 16.52 -29.97 3.61
CA ARG A 189 17.31 -31.14 3.19
C ARG A 189 18.54 -30.71 2.39
N THR A 190 18.40 -29.75 1.49
CA THR A 190 19.52 -29.22 0.70
C THR A 190 20.57 -28.54 1.58
N ILE A 191 20.14 -27.71 2.53
CA ILE A 191 21.04 -27.00 3.46
C ILE A 191 21.79 -28.01 4.34
N LEU A 192 21.08 -28.96 4.95
CA LEU A 192 21.68 -29.95 5.86
C LEU A 192 22.60 -30.92 5.12
N ASN A 193 22.26 -31.30 3.89
CA ASN A 193 23.16 -32.08 3.03
C ASN A 193 24.45 -31.32 2.73
N LYS A 194 24.36 -30.03 2.40
CA LYS A 194 25.53 -29.17 2.18
C LYS A 194 26.36 -28.96 3.46
N ALA A 195 25.74 -29.02 4.63
CA ALA A 195 26.42 -28.97 5.92
C ALA A 195 27.14 -30.28 6.29
N GLY A 196 26.99 -31.34 5.49
CA GLY A 196 27.71 -32.61 5.66
C GLY A 196 26.90 -33.74 6.27
N PHE A 197 25.59 -33.59 6.45
CA PHE A 197 24.69 -34.68 6.83
C PHE A 197 24.31 -35.50 5.59
N ASN A 198 24.39 -36.83 5.67
CA ASN A 198 24.08 -37.72 4.54
C ASN A 198 22.64 -38.25 4.62
N THR A 199 22.13 -38.43 5.84
CA THR A 199 20.77 -38.92 6.09
C THR A 199 20.00 -37.83 6.82
N VAL A 200 19.17 -37.11 6.06
CA VAL A 200 18.34 -36.01 6.55
C VAL A 200 16.87 -36.41 6.47
N THR A 201 16.22 -36.46 7.62
CA THR A 201 14.78 -36.66 7.75
C THR A 201 14.13 -35.38 8.24
N VAL A 202 13.21 -34.82 7.43
CA VAL A 202 12.45 -33.62 7.80
C VAL A 202 10.98 -33.99 7.89
N GLU A 203 10.46 -33.97 9.10
CA GLU A 203 9.04 -34.14 9.40
C GLU A 203 8.39 -32.75 9.54
N VAL A 204 7.17 -32.62 9.05
CA VAL A 204 6.43 -31.36 9.10
C VAL A 204 5.01 -31.69 9.54
N GLU A 205 4.51 -30.93 10.50
CA GLU A 205 3.12 -31.04 10.95
C GLU A 205 2.15 -30.52 9.88
N SER A 206 0.95 -31.09 9.85
CA SER A 206 -0.12 -30.58 8.98
C SER A 206 -0.59 -29.23 9.51
N GLY A 207 -0.40 -28.17 8.73
CA GLY A 207 -0.88 -26.85 9.07
C GLY A 207 -2.38 -26.73 8.92
N ASN A 208 -2.98 -26.04 9.87
CA ASN A 208 -4.36 -25.61 9.89
C ASN A 208 -4.36 -24.07 9.87
N CYS A 209 -5.16 -23.47 8.99
CA CYS A 209 -5.48 -22.05 9.11
C CYS A 209 -6.42 -21.89 10.31
N ALA A 210 -5.87 -21.87 11.51
CA ALA A 210 -6.59 -21.32 12.65
C ALA A 210 -6.65 -19.80 12.46
N ALA A 211 -7.85 -19.25 12.66
CA ALA A 211 -8.14 -17.81 12.58
C ALA A 211 -7.35 -17.05 13.65
#